data_AF-A0A357D682-F1
#
_entry.id   AF-A0A357D682-F1
#
_cell.length_a   1.000
_cell.length_b   1.000
_cell.length_c   1.000
_cell.angle_alpha   90.00
_cell.angle_beta   90.00
_cell.angle_gamma   90.00
#
_symmetry.space_group_name_H-M   'P 1'
#
loop_
_entity.id
_entity.type
_entity.pdbx_description
1 polymer ?
#
loop_
_entity_poly.entity_id
_entity_poly.type
_entity_poly.pdbx_seq_one_letter_code
_entity_poly.pdbx_strand_id
1 'polypeptide(L)'
;MIIESGSFLKQTVGEIATNHGLKEKWLNSNTVVIGDERSLAQIETGDVNLHVLPLQYTPSLSVAKALETVVSSYKIRYDFKTNEIAVMAPVKDSLRQPLV
;
A
#
# COMPACT_ATOMS: atom_id res chain seq x y z
N MET A 1 15.02 4.41 3.94
CA MET A 1 15.83 3.49 3.10
C MET A 1 15.45 3.74 1.65
N ILE A 2 16.41 3.97 0.76
CA ILE A 2 16.20 4.12 -0.69
C ILE A 2 16.58 2.79 -1.34
N ILE A 3 15.67 2.15 -2.08
CA ILE A 3 15.93 0.90 -2.78
C ILE A 3 16.38 1.21 -4.21
N GLU A 4 17.66 1.02 -4.48
CA GLU A 4 18.25 1.25 -5.80
C GLU A 4 17.66 0.33 -6.89
N SER A 5 17.62 0.85 -8.11
CA SER A 5 17.37 0.07 -9.32
C SER A 5 18.43 -1.03 -9.47
N GLY A 6 17.99 -2.29 -9.62
CA GLY A 6 18.88 -3.45 -9.71
C GLY A 6 19.27 -4.08 -8.37
N SER A 7 18.78 -3.57 -7.24
CA SER A 7 19.01 -4.23 -5.94
C SER A 7 18.41 -5.64 -5.90
N PHE A 8 19.07 -6.54 -5.16
CA PHE A 8 18.57 -7.90 -4.91
C PHE A 8 17.14 -7.90 -4.37
N LEU A 9 16.78 -6.91 -3.56
CA LEU A 9 15.43 -6.78 -3.04
C LEU A 9 14.40 -6.56 -4.16
N LYS A 10 14.68 -5.69 -5.14
CA LYS A 10 13.75 -5.53 -6.30
C LYS A 10 13.65 -6.81 -7.11
N GLN A 11 14.77 -7.51 -7.31
CA GLN A 11 14.77 -8.78 -8.03
C GLN A 11 13.94 -9.84 -7.30
N THR A 12 14.12 -10.01 -5.99
CA THR A 12 13.35 -10.98 -5.19
C THR A 12 11.85 -10.68 -5.23
N VAL A 13 11.45 -9.41 -5.12
CA VAL A 13 10.04 -9.03 -5.21
C VAL A 13 9.45 -9.39 -6.60
N GLY A 14 10.22 -9.17 -7.68
CA GLY A 14 9.79 -9.49 -9.04
C GLY A 14 9.65 -10.99 -9.27
N GLU A 15 10.58 -11.78 -8.72
CA GLU A 15 10.51 -13.25 -8.74
C GLU A 15 9.28 -13.75 -7.96
N ILE A 16 9.00 -13.20 -6.78
CA ILE A 16 7.79 -13.54 -6.01
C ILE A 16 6.53 -13.23 -6.81
N ALA A 17 6.41 -12.03 -7.39
CA ALA A 17 5.24 -11.66 -8.19
C ALA A 17 5.05 -12.62 -9.38
N THR A 18 6.13 -12.91 -10.12
CA THR A 18 6.10 -13.78 -11.30
C THR A 18 5.72 -15.21 -10.95
N ASN A 19 6.26 -15.77 -9.86
CA ASN A 19 5.93 -17.12 -9.39
C ASN A 19 4.45 -17.31 -9.06
N HIS A 20 3.73 -16.21 -8.77
CA HIS A 20 2.30 -16.21 -8.49
C HIS A 20 1.45 -15.71 -9.67
N GLY A 21 2.03 -15.48 -10.85
CA GLY A 21 1.31 -14.97 -12.03
C GLY A 21 0.85 -13.51 -11.88
N LEU A 22 1.48 -12.76 -10.99
CA LEU A 22 1.18 -11.36 -10.70
C LEU A 22 2.27 -10.44 -11.26
N LYS A 23 2.03 -9.14 -11.24
CA LYS A 23 3.01 -8.11 -11.57
C LYS A 23 3.31 -7.27 -10.33
N GLU A 24 4.44 -6.56 -10.38
CA GLU A 24 4.80 -5.57 -9.37
C GLU A 24 4.71 -4.15 -9.95
N LYS A 25 4.38 -3.20 -9.08
CA LYS A 25 4.40 -1.77 -9.38
C LYS A 25 5.04 -1.02 -8.22
N TRP A 26 6.22 -0.46 -8.49
CA TRP A 26 6.92 0.40 -7.55
C TRP A 26 6.25 1.77 -7.53
N LEU A 27 5.75 2.17 -6.36
CA LEU A 27 5.09 3.47 -6.18
C LEU A 27 6.11 4.57 -5.91
N ASN A 28 7.21 4.22 -5.25
CA ASN A 28 8.33 5.10 -4.96
C ASN A 28 9.59 4.24 -4.67
N SER A 29 10.64 4.85 -4.12
CA SER A 29 11.90 4.18 -3.83
C SER A 29 11.87 3.18 -2.67
N ASN A 30 10.76 3.06 -1.94
CA ASN A 30 10.65 2.16 -0.77
C ASN A 30 9.35 1.34 -0.71
N THR A 31 8.40 1.57 -1.62
CA THR A 31 7.06 0.98 -1.62
C THR A 31 6.76 0.28 -2.94
N VAL A 32 6.30 -0.96 -2.86
CA VAL A 32 5.88 -1.79 -4.00
C VAL A 32 4.53 -2.43 -3.73
N VAL A 33 3.74 -2.58 -4.79
CA VAL A 33 2.46 -3.29 -4.77
C VAL A 33 2.55 -4.46 -5.74
N ILE A 34 2.13 -5.64 -5.30
CA ILE A 34 1.98 -6.83 -6.14
C ILE A 34 0.49 -7.09 -6.38
N GLY A 35 0.11 -7.33 -7.63
CA GLY A 35 -1.28 -7.60 -8.01
C GLY A 35 -1.41 -7.97 -9.49
N ASP A 36 -2.64 -8.27 -9.93
CA ASP A 36 -2.92 -8.45 -11.34
C ASP A 36 -2.84 -7.11 -12.10
N GLU A 37 -2.67 -7.19 -13.42
CA GLU A 37 -2.48 -6.03 -14.27
C GLU A 37 -3.63 -5.01 -14.19
N ARG A 38 -4.88 -5.45 -14.03
CA ARG A 38 -6.04 -4.54 -13.93
C ARG A 38 -6.03 -3.81 -12.59
N SER A 39 -5.72 -4.52 -11.50
CA SER A 39 -5.59 -3.93 -10.17
C SER A 39 -4.46 -2.88 -10.12
N LEU A 40 -3.33 -3.16 -10.76
CA LEU A 40 -2.18 -2.24 -10.78
C LEU A 40 -2.39 -1.02 -11.69
N ALA A 41 -3.15 -1.16 -12.78
CA ALA A 41 -3.47 -0.06 -13.69
C ALA A 41 -4.25 1.06 -13.00
N GLN A 42 -5.06 0.73 -11.99
CA GLN A 42 -5.86 1.70 -11.23
C GLN A 42 -5.08 2.46 -10.16
N ILE A 43 -3.81 2.11 -9.93
CA ILE A 43 -2.97 2.76 -8.92
C ILE A 43 -2.25 3.95 -9.57
N GLU A 44 -2.64 5.17 -9.24
CA GLU A 44 -1.88 6.37 -9.64
C GLU A 44 -0.61 6.47 -8.80
N THR A 45 0.57 6.45 -9.42
CA THR A 45 1.86 6.44 -8.71
C THR A 45 2.23 7.78 -8.10
N GLY A 46 1.59 8.87 -8.53
CA GLY A 46 1.93 10.24 -8.09
C GLY A 46 1.50 10.55 -6.66
N ASP A 47 0.39 9.98 -6.19
CA ASP A 47 -0.32 10.46 -5.00
C ASP A 47 -0.58 9.39 -3.94
N VAL A 48 0.13 8.26 -3.99
CA VAL A 48 -0.08 7.18 -3.03
C VAL A 48 0.89 7.32 -1.86
N ASN A 49 0.38 7.72 -0.70
CA ASN A 49 1.07 7.54 0.56
C ASN A 49 0.57 6.28 1.27
N LEU A 50 1.51 5.41 1.63
CA LEU A 50 1.25 4.27 2.49
C LEU A 50 1.36 4.75 3.95
N HIS A 51 0.22 4.83 4.63
CA HIS A 51 0.19 5.17 6.05
C HIS A 51 0.17 3.89 6.87
N VAL A 52 1.28 3.57 7.52
CA VAL A 52 1.38 2.47 8.50
C VAL A 52 0.99 3.00 9.86
N LEU A 53 -0.05 2.41 10.45
CA LEU A 53 -0.63 2.80 11.72
C LEU A 53 -0.57 1.61 12.68
N PRO A 54 0.20 1.70 13.78
CA PRO A 54 0.16 0.69 14.82
C PRO A 54 -1.17 0.79 15.60
N LEU A 55 -1.77 -0.36 15.89
CA LEU A 55 -3.04 -0.44 16.62
C LEU A 55 -2.78 -0.94 18.04
N GLN A 56 -3.21 -0.17 19.04
CA GLN A 56 -2.97 -0.51 20.44
C GLN A 56 -4.03 -1.43 21.04
N TYR A 57 -5.29 -1.28 20.61
CA TYR A 57 -6.43 -1.88 21.32
C TYR A 57 -7.31 -2.76 20.44
N THR A 58 -7.24 -2.60 19.11
CA THR A 58 -8.13 -3.30 18.17
C THR A 58 -7.30 -4.20 17.25
N PRO A 59 -7.71 -5.46 17.01
CA PRO A 59 -7.03 -6.34 16.08
C PRO A 59 -7.02 -5.78 14.66
N SER A 60 -5.85 -5.79 14.02
CA SER A 60 -5.65 -5.26 12.67
C SER A 60 -6.56 -5.88 11.61
N LEU A 61 -6.88 -7.18 11.74
CA LEU A 61 -7.86 -7.87 10.90
C LEU A 61 -9.28 -7.27 11.02
N SER A 62 -9.72 -6.93 12.23
CA SER A 62 -11.05 -6.35 12.46
C SER A 62 -11.13 -4.95 11.88
N VAL A 63 -10.07 -4.16 12.02
CA VAL A 63 -9.98 -2.82 11.41
C VAL A 63 -9.97 -2.93 9.88
N ALA A 64 -9.23 -3.88 9.31
CA ALA A 64 -9.21 -4.11 7.87
C ALA A 64 -10.62 -4.41 7.32
N LYS A 65 -11.36 -5.33 7.96
CA LYS A 65 -12.75 -5.65 7.57
C LYS A 65 -13.69 -4.45 7.65
N ALA A 66 -13.53 -3.60 8.65
CA ALA A 66 -14.32 -2.38 8.76
C ALA A 66 -13.99 -1.39 7.62
N LEU A 67 -12.70 -1.22 7.30
CA LEU A 67 -12.25 -0.31 6.24
C LEU A 67 -12.62 -0.78 4.83
N GLU A 68 -12.74 -2.08 4.60
CA GLU A 68 -13.18 -2.65 3.31
C GLU A 68 -14.56 -2.13 2.87
N THR A 69 -15.38 -1.62 3.80
CA THR A 69 -16.68 -1.01 3.50
C THR A 69 -16.58 0.34 2.80
N VAL A 70 -15.46 1.04 2.93
CA VAL A 70 -15.26 2.43 2.46
C VAL A 70 -14.00 2.62 1.62
N VAL A 71 -13.10 1.65 1.65
CA VAL A 71 -11.82 1.64 0.92
C VAL A 71 -11.68 0.30 0.22
N SER A 72 -11.32 0.30 -1.07
CA SER A 72 -11.12 -0.94 -1.82
C SER A 72 -10.06 -1.84 -1.15
N SER A 73 -10.34 -3.13 -1.03
CA SER A 73 -9.49 -4.09 -0.28
C SER A 73 -8.03 -4.12 -0.73
N TYR A 74 -7.74 -3.87 -2.02
CA TYR A 74 -6.36 -3.79 -2.52
C TYR A 74 -5.54 -2.62 -1.94
N LYS A 75 -6.22 -1.60 -1.37
CA LYS A 75 -5.61 -0.45 -0.70
C LYS A 75 -5.37 -0.68 0.80
N ILE A 76 -5.76 -1.83 1.33
CA ILE A 76 -5.62 -2.17 2.75
C ILE A 76 -4.63 -3.33 2.88
N ARG A 77 -3.69 -3.19 3.79
CA ARG A 77 -2.79 -4.25 4.25
C ARG A 77 -2.81 -4.26 5.77
N TYR A 78 -2.65 -5.42 6.37
CA TYR A 78 -2.55 -5.53 7.82
C TYR A 78 -1.50 -6.59 8.18
N ASP A 79 -0.80 -6.36 9.28
CA ASP A 79 0.07 -7.33 9.92
C ASP A 79 -0.55 -7.72 11.27
N PHE A 80 -0.82 -9.01 11.45
CA PHE A 80 -1.38 -9.53 12.69
C PHE A 80 -0.32 -9.77 13.77
N LYS A 81 0.96 -9.94 13.40
CA LYS A 81 2.06 -10.18 14.32
C LYS A 81 2.47 -8.90 15.05
N THR A 82 2.57 -7.80 14.32
CA THR A 82 2.91 -6.46 14.87
C THR A 82 1.67 -5.63 15.21
N ASN A 83 0.48 -6.12 14.86
CA ASN A 83 -0.81 -5.43 15.00
C ASN A 83 -0.82 -4.05 14.31
N GLU A 84 -0.38 -4.02 13.06
CA GLU A 84 -0.28 -2.81 12.24
C GLU A 84 -1.29 -2.87 11.09
N ILE A 85 -1.73 -1.69 10.64
CA ILE A 85 -2.51 -1.55 9.41
C ILE A 85 -1.83 -0.56 8.50
N ALA A 86 -1.72 -0.88 7.21
CA ALA A 86 -1.24 0.02 6.19
C ALA A 86 -2.38 0.34 5.22
N VAL A 87 -2.71 1.62 5.09
CA VAL A 87 -3.76 2.10 4.20
C VAL A 87 -3.15 2.95 3.11
N MET A 88 -3.50 2.62 1.87
CA MET A 88 -3.15 3.36 0.68
C MET A 88 -4.20 4.44 0.46
N ALA A 89 -3.85 5.68 0.76
CA ALA A 89 -4.74 6.83 0.58
C ALA A 89 -4.10 7.84 -0.38
N PRO A 90 -4.92 8.55 -1.17
CA PRO A 90 -4.44 9.71 -1.91
C PRO A 90 -3.85 10.72 -0.93
N VAL A 91 -2.75 11.38 -1.31
CA VAL A 91 -2.20 12.51 -0.56
C VAL A 91 -3.31 13.55 -0.41
N LYS A 92 -3.71 13.81 0.84
CA LYS A 92 -4.56 14.96 1.11
C LYS A 92 -3.69 16.19 0.91
N ASP A 93 -3.89 16.92 -0.19
CA ASP A 93 -3.43 18.29 -0.32
C ASP A 93 -3.97 19.06 0.89
N SER A 94 -3.11 19.18 1.90
CA SER A 94 -3.40 19.97 3.07
C SER A 94 -3.30 21.42 2.58
N LEU A 95 -4.40 22.17 2.73
CA LEU A 95 -4.57 23.62 2.50
C LEU A 95 -5.22 24.05 1.17
N ARG A 96 -6.55 23.95 1.07
CA ARG A 96 -7.42 25.08 0.67
C ARG A 96 -8.80 24.95 1.32
N GLN A 97 -8.89 25.25 2.62
CA GLN A 97 -10.13 25.83 3.13
C GLN A 97 -10.05 27.34 2.82
N PRO A 98 -10.95 27.93 2.00
CA PRO A 98 -11.12 29.36 2.04
C PRO A 98 -11.68 29.72 3.42
N LEU A 99 -11.02 30.66 4.11
CA LEU A 99 -11.61 31.34 5.25
C LEU A 99 -12.89 32.01 4.75
N VAL A 100 -14.04 31.62 5.32
CA VAL A 100 -15.29 32.37 5.23
C VAL A 100 -15.78 32.61 6.64
#